data_AF-A0A7S2B8V1-F1
#
_entry.id   AF-A0A7S2B8V1-F1
#
_cell.length_a   1.000
_cell.length_b   1.000
_cell.length_c   1.000
_cell.angle_alpha   90.00
_cell.angle_beta   90.00
_cell.angle_gamma   90.00
#
_symmetry.space_group_name_H-M   'P 1'
#
loop_
_entity.id
_entity.type
_entity.pdbx_description
1 polymer ?
#
loop_
_entity_poly.entity_id
_entity_poly.type
_entity_poly.pdbx_seq_one_letter_code
_entity_poly.pdbx_strand_id
1 'polypeptide(L)'
;AVAARQLAALPSNERRTTAVKSLRRIFQNILGHPTVAKYRKLKVNNHAFERKVGGVPGGRELMMSVGFVLSQSEDDGVEHLQLPPEGEADTEASGPIIDALAVLEAIDA
;
A
#
# COMPACT_ATOMS: atom_id res chain seq x y z
N ALA A 1 3.79 12.82 -1.73
CA ALA A 1 4.87 11.82 -1.73
C ALA A 1 5.52 11.68 -3.12
N VAL A 2 6.84 11.46 -3.20
CA VAL A 2 7.55 11.17 -4.48
C VAL A 2 7.01 9.91 -5.16
N ALA A 3 6.63 8.90 -4.36
CA ALA A 3 6.01 7.66 -4.80
C ALA A 3 4.80 7.87 -5.71
N ALA A 4 3.88 8.73 -5.30
CA ALA A 4 2.70 9.05 -6.06
C ALA A 4 3.00 9.71 -7.41
N ARG A 5 4.05 10.54 -7.48
CA ARG A 5 4.48 11.17 -8.73
C ARG A 5 5.01 10.13 -9.70
N GLN A 6 5.72 9.10 -9.23
CA GLN A 6 6.16 7.99 -10.09
C GLN A 6 4.96 7.21 -10.63
N LEU A 7 3.96 6.95 -9.78
CA LEU A 7 2.75 6.26 -10.19
C LEU A 7 1.92 7.09 -11.18
N ALA A 8 1.87 8.42 -11.01
CA ALA A 8 1.22 9.36 -11.91
C ALA A 8 1.97 9.54 -13.25
N ALA A 9 3.31 9.49 -13.21
CA ALA A 9 4.16 9.59 -14.38
C ALA A 9 4.07 8.35 -15.30
N LEU A 10 3.50 7.25 -14.80
CA LEU A 10 3.22 6.10 -15.64
C LEU A 10 2.15 6.45 -16.69
N PRO A 11 2.30 5.94 -17.93
CA PRO A 11 1.26 6.07 -18.94
C PRO A 11 -0.06 5.47 -18.44
N SER A 12 -1.19 6.06 -18.87
CA SER A 12 -2.57 5.64 -18.56
C SER A 12 -2.92 4.27 -19.14
N ASN A 13 -2.21 3.24 -18.69
CA ASN A 13 -2.33 1.87 -19.12
C ASN A 13 -3.04 1.04 -18.06
N GLU A 14 -3.55 -0.12 -18.45
CA GLU A 14 -4.23 -1.08 -17.55
C GLU A 14 -3.41 -1.40 -16.29
N ARG A 15 -2.08 -1.39 -16.38
CA ARG A 15 -1.18 -1.57 -15.22
C ARG A 15 -1.37 -0.47 -14.16
N ARG A 16 -1.39 0.80 -14.56
CA ARG A 16 -1.56 1.94 -13.65
C ARG A 16 -2.93 1.88 -12.99
N THR A 17 -3.98 1.73 -13.78
CA THR A 17 -5.36 1.62 -13.28
C THR A 17 -5.52 0.42 -12.33
N THR A 18 -4.94 -0.74 -12.66
CA THR A 18 -4.98 -1.91 -11.79
C THR A 18 -4.24 -1.68 -10.48
N ALA A 19 -3.08 -1.01 -10.52
CA ALA A 19 -2.30 -0.67 -9.34
C ALA A 19 -3.08 0.29 -8.41
N VAL A 20 -3.59 1.38 -8.97
CA VAL A 20 -4.39 2.38 -8.26
C VAL A 20 -5.61 1.73 -7.61
N LYS A 21 -6.38 0.93 -8.35
CA LYS A 21 -7.55 0.21 -7.81
C LYS A 21 -7.16 -0.76 -6.70
N SER A 22 -6.05 -1.48 -6.86
CA SER A 22 -5.59 -2.45 -5.85
C SER A 22 -5.15 -1.75 -4.57
N LEU A 23 -4.35 -0.68 -4.68
CA LEU A 23 -3.92 0.15 -3.55
C LEU A 23 -5.12 0.76 -2.82
N ARG A 24 -6.06 1.37 -3.57
CA ARG A 24 -7.30 1.94 -3.03
C ARG A 24 -8.08 0.89 -2.23
N ARG A 25 -8.23 -0.33 -2.79
CA ARG A 25 -8.91 -1.45 -2.12
C ARG A 25 -8.21 -1.84 -0.81
N ILE A 26 -6.89 -1.93 -0.81
CA ILE A 26 -6.09 -2.28 0.37
C ILE A 26 -6.30 -1.24 1.48
N PHE A 27 -6.15 0.04 1.14
CA PHE A 27 -6.33 1.15 2.08
C PHE A 27 -7.76 1.25 2.62
N GLN A 28 -8.77 1.12 1.76
CA GLN A 28 -10.18 1.08 2.19
C GLN A 28 -10.48 -0.09 3.13
N ASN A 29 -9.90 -1.27 2.88
CA ASN A 29 -10.09 -2.42 3.76
C ASN A 29 -9.48 -2.17 5.14
N ILE A 30 -8.36 -1.47 5.23
CA ILE A 30 -7.70 -1.13 6.50
C ILE A 30 -8.49 -0.06 7.26
N LEU A 31 -8.93 1.00 6.57
CA LEU A 31 -9.75 2.05 7.18
C LEU A 31 -11.13 1.53 7.61
N GLY A 32 -11.75 0.64 6.83
CA GLY A 32 -13.03 0.02 7.17
C GLY A 32 -12.92 -1.05 8.26
N HIS A 33 -11.75 -1.67 8.42
CA HIS A 33 -11.51 -2.75 9.37
C HIS A 33 -10.13 -2.63 10.04
N PRO A 34 -9.89 -1.57 10.85
CA PRO A 34 -8.59 -1.32 11.45
C PRO A 34 -8.17 -2.47 12.37
N THR A 35 -9.09 -3.08 13.11
CA THR A 35 -8.76 -4.17 14.04
C THR A 35 -8.36 -5.49 13.37
N VAL A 36 -8.49 -5.62 12.05
CA VAL A 36 -8.25 -6.89 11.34
C VAL A 36 -6.82 -6.97 10.82
N ALA A 37 -5.96 -7.68 11.57
CA ALA A 37 -4.53 -7.86 11.26
C ALA A 37 -4.25 -8.39 9.84
N LYS A 38 -5.15 -9.21 9.27
CA LYS A 38 -4.98 -9.78 7.91
C LYS A 38 -4.93 -8.71 6.81
N TYR A 39 -5.57 -7.55 7.01
CA TYR A 39 -5.54 -6.46 6.03
C TYR A 39 -4.31 -5.57 6.21
N ARG A 40 -3.72 -5.59 7.40
CA ARG A 40 -2.49 -4.86 7.74
C ARG A 40 -1.23 -5.61 7.31
N LYS A 41 -1.31 -6.88 6.90
CA LYS A 41 -0.16 -7.71 6.48
C LYS A 41 -0.32 -8.18 5.04
N LEU A 42 0.64 -7.84 4.17
CA LEU A 42 0.69 -8.29 2.77
C LEU A 42 2.02 -8.97 2.47
N LYS A 43 1.99 -10.15 1.83
CA LYS A 43 3.20 -10.84 1.35
C LYS A 43 3.74 -10.10 0.12
N VAL A 44 5.01 -9.69 0.13
CA VAL A 44 5.64 -9.04 -1.05
C VAL A 44 5.76 -10.04 -2.20
N ASN A 45 6.05 -11.31 -1.89
CA ASN A 45 6.17 -12.42 -2.86
C ASN A 45 4.81 -12.93 -3.38
N ASN A 46 3.68 -12.29 -3.04
CA ASN A 46 2.42 -12.68 -3.67
C ASN A 46 2.43 -12.22 -5.12
N HIS A 47 2.40 -13.14 -6.09
CA HIS A 47 2.38 -12.82 -7.52
C HIS A 47 1.33 -11.78 -7.90
N ALA A 48 0.16 -11.78 -7.25
CA ALA A 48 -0.86 -10.78 -7.48
C ALA A 48 -0.45 -9.39 -6.94
N PHE A 49 0.20 -9.35 -5.77
CA PHE A 49 0.73 -8.11 -5.21
C PHE A 49 1.89 -7.57 -6.05
N GLU A 50 2.86 -8.41 -6.39
CA GLU A 50 4.01 -8.04 -7.21
C GLU A 50 3.55 -7.53 -8.59
N ARG A 51 2.70 -8.27 -9.28
CA ARG A 51 2.21 -7.86 -10.62
C ARG A 51 1.39 -6.57 -10.59
N LYS A 52 0.61 -6.35 -9.54
CA LYS A 52 -0.32 -5.21 -9.47
C LYS A 52 0.29 -3.98 -8.81
N VAL A 53 1.21 -4.15 -7.86
CA VAL A 53 1.72 -3.05 -7.03
C VAL A 53 3.23 -3.12 -6.83
N GLY A 54 3.78 -4.27 -6.43
CA GLY A 54 5.21 -4.41 -6.11
C GLY A 54 6.16 -4.15 -7.28
N GLY A 55 5.74 -4.52 -8.50
CA GLY A 55 6.45 -4.28 -9.76
C GLY A 55 6.05 -2.99 -10.46
N VAL A 56 5.23 -2.15 -9.82
CA VAL A 56 4.82 -0.85 -10.34
C VAL A 56 5.62 0.25 -9.63
N PRO A 57 6.35 1.11 -10.38
CA PRO A 57 7.17 2.15 -9.76
C PRO A 57 6.28 3.11 -8.96
N GLY A 58 6.69 3.42 -7.72
CA GLY A 58 5.91 4.20 -6.78
C GLY A 58 4.82 3.42 -6.02
N GLY A 59 4.53 2.16 -6.38
CA GLY A 59 3.51 1.35 -5.70
C GLY A 59 3.94 0.92 -4.29
N ARG A 60 5.14 0.33 -4.18
CA ARG A 60 5.72 -0.09 -2.89
C ARG A 60 6.08 1.12 -2.03
N GLU A 61 6.71 2.13 -2.61
CA GLU A 61 7.05 3.38 -1.93
C GLU A 61 5.80 4.10 -1.38
N LEU A 62 4.65 4.03 -2.05
CA LEU A 62 3.41 4.63 -1.54
C LEU A 62 2.94 3.92 -0.26
N MET A 63 2.97 2.59 -0.24
CA MET A 63 2.66 1.83 0.98
C MET A 63 3.62 2.18 2.13
N MET A 64 4.91 2.31 1.85
CA MET A 64 5.87 2.72 2.87
C MET A 64 5.60 4.14 3.39
N SER A 65 5.24 5.06 2.50
CA SER A 65 4.85 6.44 2.86
C SER A 65 3.61 6.49 3.74
N VAL A 66 2.76 5.47 3.68
CA VAL A 66 1.55 5.31 4.49
C VAL A 66 1.86 4.79 5.90
N GLY A 67 3.06 4.25 6.12
CA GLY A 67 3.48 3.66 7.39
C GLY A 67 3.61 2.13 7.36
N PHE A 68 3.45 1.49 6.19
CA PHE A 68 3.81 0.09 6.08
C PHE A 68 5.33 -0.07 6.19
N VAL A 69 5.74 -1.03 7.03
CA VAL A 69 7.15 -1.40 7.19
C VAL A 69 7.40 -2.75 6.55
N LEU A 70 8.59 -2.93 6.00
CA LEU A 70 9.06 -4.24 5.59
C LEU A 70 9.47 -5.01 6.83
N SER A 71 8.84 -6.17 7.03
CA SER A 71 9.20 -7.10 8.08
C SER A 71 9.32 -8.49 7.49
N GLN A 72 10.39 -9.19 7.84
CA GLN A 72 10.59 -10.58 7.45
C GLN A 72 9.73 -11.45 8.35
N SER A 73 8.82 -12.24 7.79
CA SER A 73 8.07 -13.20 8.60
C SER A 73 9.00 -14.34 9.01
N GLU A 74 9.14 -14.57 10.31
CA GLU A 74 9.88 -15.72 10.86
C GLU A 74 9.23 -17.06 10.48
N ASP A 75 7.93 -17.05 10.17
CA ASP A 75 7.14 -18.24 9.82
C ASP A 75 7.51 -18.87 8.46
N ASP A 76 7.79 -18.03 7.46
CA ASP A 76 7.91 -18.44 6.05
C ASP A 76 9.24 -17.95 5.42
N GLY A 77 10.01 -17.13 6.15
CA GLY A 77 11.26 -16.52 5.67
C GLY A 77 11.08 -15.44 4.58
N VAL A 78 9.84 -15.07 4.25
CA VAL A 78 9.52 -14.12 3.18
C VAL A 78 9.38 -12.70 3.73
N GLU A 79 9.65 -11.68 2.90
CA GLU A 79 9.35 -10.28 3.21
C GLU A 79 7.85 -9.96 3.12
N HIS A 80 7.34 -9.26 4.14
CA HIS A 80 5.97 -8.76 4.18
C HIS A 80 5.95 -7.26 4.43
N LEU A 81 4.98 -6.59 3.80
CA LEU A 81 4.59 -5.24 4.19
C LEU A 81 3.57 -5.36 5.31
N GLN A 82 3.93 -4.85 6.50
CA GLN A 82 3.06 -4.85 7.66
C GLN A 82 2.85 -3.42 8.15
N LEU A 83 1.59 -3.06 8.39
CA LEU A 83 1.23 -1.83 9.07
C LEU A 83 1.13 -2.13 10.59
N PRO A 84 1.95 -1.51 11.44
CA PRO A 84 1.84 -1.69 12.89
C PRO A 84 0.45 -1.23 13.38
N PRO A 85 -0.08 -1.85 14.45
CA PRO A 85 -1.36 -1.42 15.01
C PRO A 85 -1.25 -0.03 15.64
N GLU A 86 -2.33 0.75 15.52
CA GLU A 86 -2.49 2.05 16.20
C GLU A 86 -2.32 1.83 17.72
N GLY A 87 -1.22 2.36 18.27
CA GLY A 87 -0.86 2.21 19.69
C GLY A 87 0.57 1.75 19.97
N GLU A 88 1.24 1.07 19.02
CA GLU A 88 2.65 0.63 19.20
C GLU A 88 3.68 1.60 18.61
N ALA A 89 3.29 2.36 17.59
CA ALA A 89 4.04 3.51 17.09
C ALA A 89 3.18 4.75 17.33
N ASP A 90 3.79 5.85 17.77
CA ASP A 90 3.19 7.17 18.04
C ASP A 90 2.70 7.84 16.73
N THR A 91 2.02 7.08 15.87
CA THR A 91 1.71 7.43 14.49
C THR A 91 0.27 7.05 14.20
N GLU A 92 -0.56 8.07 13.97
CA GLU A 92 -1.94 7.91 13.51
C GLU A 92 -1.92 7.33 12.09
N ALA A 93 -1.89 6.00 11.96
CA ALA A 93 -1.79 5.32 10.67
C ALA A 93 -2.95 5.67 9.72
N SER A 94 -4.09 6.08 10.28
CA SER A 94 -5.28 6.52 9.52
C SER A 94 -5.03 7.78 8.68
N GLY A 95 -4.27 8.76 9.17
CA GLY A 95 -3.98 10.01 8.47
C GLY A 95 -3.25 9.83 7.12
N PRO A 96 -2.08 9.18 7.07
CA PRO A 96 -1.35 8.98 5.83
C PRO A 96 -2.03 7.99 4.88
N ILE A 97 -2.88 7.07 5.37
CA ILE A 97 -3.73 6.25 4.49
C ILE A 97 -4.73 7.13 3.73
N ILE A 98 -5.36 8.10 4.41
CA ILE A 98 -6.30 9.05 3.79
C ILE A 98 -5.59 9.93 2.76
N ASP A 99 -4.39 10.44 3.08
CA ASP A 99 -3.58 11.23 2.14
C ASP A 99 -3.24 10.41 0.89
N ALA A 100 -2.80 9.15 1.07
CA ALA A 100 -2.52 8.27 -0.06
C ALA A 100 -3.77 7.98 -0.89
N LEU A 101 -4.95 7.81 -0.28
CA LEU A 101 -6.21 7.63 -1.01
C LEU A 101 -6.55 8.86 -1.85
N ALA A 102 -6.47 10.07 -1.30
CA ALA A 102 -6.73 11.30 -2.02
C ALA A 102 -5.79 11.46 -3.22
N VAL A 103 -4.51 11.09 -3.03
CA VAL A 103 -3.52 11.11 -4.10
C VAL A 103 -3.83 10.08 -5.18
N LEU A 104 -4.29 8.88 -4.82
CA LEU A 104 -4.72 7.86 -5.80
C LEU A 104 -5.97 8.28 -6.58
N GLU A 105 -6.87 9.06 -5.98
CA GLU A 105 -8.01 9.67 -6.67
C GLU A 105 -7.56 10.73 -7.68
N ALA A 106 -6.58 11.57 -7.31
CA ALA A 106 -6.00 12.56 -8.22
C ALA A 106 -5.25 11.97 -9.43
N ILE A 107 -4.82 10.70 -9.38
CA ILE A 107 -4.16 10.01 -10.51
C ILE A 107 -5.17 9.38 -11.48
N ASP A 108 -6.38 9.08 -10.99
CA ASP A 108 -7.47 8.47 -11.76
C ASP A 108 -8.40 9.53 -12.37
N ALA A 109 -8.41 10.76 -11.82
CA ALA A 109 -9.11 11.94 -12.33
C ALA A 109 -8.43 12.56 -13.57
#